data_AF-A0A5C8MDB4-F1
#
_entry.id   AF-A0A5C8MDB4-F1
#
_cell.length_a   1.000
_cell.length_b   1.000
_cell.length_c   1.000
_cell.angle_alpha   90.00
_cell.angle_beta   90.00
_cell.angle_gamma   90.00
#
_symmetry.space_group_name_H-M   'P 1'
#
loop_
_entity.id
_entity.type
_entity.pdbx_description
1 polymer ?
#
loop_
_entity_poly.entity_id
_entity_poly.type
_entity_poly.pdbx_seq_one_letter_code
_entity_poly.pdbx_strand_id
1 'polypeptide(L)'
;RIIFGIVFAGLMAVAILVFIFFRFPDFFHKYIILDEYQLNRFYGWLAPYEYSNEQGFQLIRSLLAIGSGELYGKGYGNLDVYLPEAHTDFIFGIIAEQFGFIGASIVISLFFLLVYRM
;
A
#
# COMPACT_ATOMS: atom_id res chain seq x y z
N ARG A 1 -13.49 10.52 43.92
CA ARG A 1 -14.14 9.18 43.92
C ARG A 1 -14.25 8.59 42.51
N ILE A 2 -14.83 9.30 41.53
CA ILE A 2 -14.97 8.80 40.14
C ILE A 2 -13.62 8.63 39.42
N ILE A 3 -12.71 9.60 39.56
CA ILE A 3 -11.36 9.55 38.96
C ILE A 3 -10.59 8.29 39.38
N PHE A 4 -10.69 7.91 40.66
CA PHE A 4 -10.02 6.72 41.19
C PHE A 4 -10.60 5.43 40.58
N GLY A 5 -11.92 5.39 40.34
CA GLY A 5 -12.58 4.27 39.67
C GLY A 5 -12.17 4.13 38.20
N ILE A 6 -12.01 5.25 37.47
CA ILE A 6 -11.55 5.26 36.08
C ILE A 6 -10.11 4.76 35.97
N VAL A 7 -9.22 5.28 36.84
CA VAL A 7 -7.81 4.85 36.87
C VAL A 7 -7.69 3.37 37.23
N PHE A 8 -8.47 2.90 38.21
CA PHE A 8 -8.48 1.49 38.61
C PHE A 8 -8.99 0.58 37.48
N ALA A 9 -10.08 0.95 36.80
CA ALA A 9 -10.60 0.20 35.66
C ALA A 9 -9.59 0.14 34.50
N GLY A 10 -8.91 1.26 34.21
CA GLY A 10 -7.84 1.31 33.20
C GLY A 10 -6.66 0.39 33.55
N LEU A 11 -6.17 0.45 34.79
CA LEU A 11 -5.10 -0.44 35.25
C LEU A 11 -5.51 -1.92 35.19
N MET A 12 -6.74 -2.23 35.56
CA MET A 12 -7.25 -3.60 35.53
C MET A 12 -7.39 -4.12 34.09
N ALA A 13 -7.83 -3.29 33.16
CA ALA A 13 -7.89 -3.63 31.73
C ALA A 13 -6.50 -3.90 31.16
N VAL A 14 -5.50 -3.07 31.49
CA VAL A 14 -4.10 -3.28 31.10
C VAL A 14 -3.55 -4.57 31.70
N ALA A 15 -3.80 -4.83 32.99
CA ALA A 15 -3.37 -6.07 33.64
C ALA A 15 -3.98 -7.32 32.99
N ILE A 16 -5.26 -7.27 32.59
CA ILE A 16 -5.92 -8.35 31.86
C ILE A 16 -5.28 -8.56 30.50
N LEU A 17 -5.00 -7.50 29.73
CA LEU A 17 -4.33 -7.62 28.43
C LEU A 17 -2.94 -8.25 28.57
N VAL A 18 -2.16 -7.82 29.55
CA VAL A 18 -0.83 -8.39 29.83
C VAL A 18 -0.94 -9.85 30.26
N PHE A 19 -1.91 -10.19 31.12
CA PHE A 19 -2.14 -11.57 31.55
C PHE A 19 -2.49 -12.49 30.37
N ILE A 20 -3.39 -12.04 29.48
CA ILE A 20 -3.79 -12.81 28.29
C ILE A 20 -2.59 -12.98 27.35
N PHE A 21 -1.78 -11.93 27.15
CA PHE A 21 -0.58 -12.00 26.31
C PHE A 21 0.39 -13.11 26.76
N PHE A 22 0.70 -13.21 28.06
CA PHE A 22 1.62 -14.22 28.57
C PHE A 22 1.00 -15.62 28.67
N ARG A 23 -0.32 -15.73 28.88
CA ARG A 23 -0.98 -17.03 29.11
C ARG A 23 -1.47 -17.70 27.84
N PHE A 24 -1.86 -16.92 26.83
CA PHE A 24 -2.45 -17.39 25.57
C PHE A 24 -1.89 -16.61 24.37
N PRO A 25 -0.60 -16.77 24.05
CA PRO A 25 0.06 -16.02 22.99
C PRO A 25 -0.62 -16.22 21.63
N ASP A 26 -0.97 -17.46 21.27
CA ASP A 26 -1.59 -17.76 19.96
C ASP A 26 -2.97 -17.11 19.78
N PHE A 27 -3.78 -17.03 20.86
CA PHE A 27 -5.07 -16.35 20.83
C PHE A 27 -4.89 -14.83 20.71
N PHE A 28 -3.92 -14.27 21.43
CA PHE A 28 -3.62 -12.84 21.40
C PHE A 28 -3.12 -12.40 20.02
N HIS A 29 -2.18 -13.13 19.43
CA HIS A 29 -1.66 -12.84 18.09
C HIS A 29 -2.73 -12.96 17.00
N LYS A 30 -3.62 -13.95 17.10
CA LYS A 30 -4.64 -14.22 16.07
C LYS A 30 -5.84 -13.27 16.11
N TYR A 31 -6.27 -12.83 17.29
CA TYR A 31 -7.53 -12.09 17.45
C TYR A 31 -7.37 -10.65 17.95
N ILE A 32 -6.21 -10.30 18.54
CA ILE A 32 -5.97 -8.96 19.11
C ILE A 32 -4.93 -8.20 18.28
N ILE A 33 -3.93 -8.89 17.72
CA ILE A 33 -2.96 -8.29 16.79
C ILE A 33 -3.49 -8.40 15.35
N LEU A 34 -3.19 -7.41 14.52
CA LEU A 34 -3.47 -7.47 13.08
C LEU A 34 -2.77 -8.69 12.49
N ASP A 35 -3.48 -9.43 11.64
CA ASP A 35 -2.92 -10.60 10.96
C ASP A 35 -1.61 -10.23 10.23
N GLU A 36 -0.65 -11.14 10.21
CA GLU A 36 0.68 -10.90 9.63
C GLU A 36 0.56 -10.43 8.17
N TYR A 37 -0.40 -10.98 7.44
CA TYR A 37 -0.76 -10.52 6.10
C TYR A 37 -1.16 -9.04 6.02
N GLN A 38 -1.95 -8.56 7.00
CA GLN A 38 -2.42 -7.18 7.03
C GLN A 38 -1.26 -6.24 7.35
N LEU A 39 -0.41 -6.60 8.33
CA LEU A 39 0.80 -5.86 8.66
C LEU A 39 1.75 -5.77 7.46
N ASN A 40 1.93 -6.88 6.74
CA ASN A 40 2.74 -6.96 5.54
C ASN A 40 2.28 -5.98 4.45
N ARG A 41 0.97 -5.72 4.28
CA ARG A 41 0.50 -4.66 3.38
C ARG A 41 0.91 -3.25 3.84
N PHE A 42 0.86 -2.98 5.14
CA PHE A 42 1.32 -1.69 5.68
C PHE A 42 2.81 -1.50 5.48
N TYR A 43 3.62 -2.53 5.73
CA TYR A 43 5.07 -2.48 5.53
C TYR A 43 5.45 -2.27 4.06
N GLY A 44 4.79 -3.01 3.15
CA GLY A 44 4.99 -2.85 1.70
C GLY A 44 4.63 -1.46 1.18
N TRP A 45 3.70 -0.75 1.82
CA TRP A 45 3.34 0.63 1.47
C TRP A 45 4.23 1.68 2.15
N LEU A 46 4.58 1.49 3.42
CA LEU A 46 5.33 2.45 4.23
C LEU A 46 6.82 2.49 3.84
N ALA A 47 7.41 1.32 3.61
CA ALA A 47 8.83 1.16 3.28
C ALA A 47 9.02 0.27 2.04
N PRO A 48 8.47 0.67 0.87
CA PRO A 48 8.40 -0.19 -0.32
C PRO A 48 9.78 -0.61 -0.86
N TYR A 49 10.81 0.21 -0.65
CA TYR A 49 12.17 -0.10 -1.08
C TYR A 49 12.83 -1.19 -0.23
N GLU A 50 12.53 -1.22 1.07
CA GLU A 50 13.02 -2.24 2.01
C GLU A 50 12.36 -3.60 1.70
N TYR A 51 11.06 -3.59 1.38
CA TYR A 51 10.26 -4.77 1.02
C TYR A 51 10.10 -4.95 -0.49
N SER A 52 11.07 -4.51 -1.29
CA SER A 52 10.97 -4.43 -2.75
C SER A 52 10.86 -5.78 -3.47
N ASN A 53 11.32 -6.87 -2.85
CA ASN A 53 11.19 -8.22 -3.39
C ASN A 53 9.92 -8.96 -2.93
N GLU A 54 9.15 -8.36 -2.01
CA GLU A 54 7.97 -8.98 -1.41
C GLU A 54 6.74 -8.07 -1.57
N GLN A 55 6.26 -7.47 -0.48
CA GLN A 55 5.00 -6.74 -0.44
C GLN A 55 5.06 -5.41 -1.20
N GLY A 56 6.25 -4.81 -1.31
CA GLY A 56 6.51 -3.58 -2.05
C GLY A 56 6.74 -3.78 -3.55
N PHE A 57 6.85 -5.03 -4.02
CA PHE A 57 7.31 -5.34 -5.38
C PHE A 57 6.49 -4.66 -6.47
N GLN A 58 5.16 -4.84 -6.46
CA GLN A 58 4.30 -4.28 -7.51
C GLN A 58 4.31 -2.75 -7.50
N LEU A 59 4.34 -2.13 -6.32
CA LEU A 59 4.41 -0.68 -6.16
C LEU A 59 5.72 -0.13 -6.72
N ILE A 60 6.87 -0.71 -6.34
CA ILE A 60 8.18 -0.30 -6.85
C ILE A 60 8.27 -0.49 -8.37
N ARG A 61 7.81 -1.63 -8.90
CA ARG A 61 7.82 -1.88 -10.34
C ARG A 61 6.92 -0.90 -11.09
N SER A 62 5.76 -0.53 -10.55
CA SER A 62 4.91 0.50 -11.15
C SER A 62 5.58 1.88 -11.17
N LEU A 63 6.27 2.26 -10.09
CA LEU A 63 6.99 3.54 -10.01
C LEU A 63 8.17 3.57 -11.00
N LEU A 64 8.89 2.46 -11.13
CA LEU A 64 9.97 2.31 -12.10
C LEU A 64 9.44 2.37 -13.54
N ALA A 65 8.32 1.71 -13.84
CA ALA A 65 7.69 1.76 -15.17
C ALA A 65 7.35 3.20 -15.55
N ILE A 66 6.67 3.93 -14.64
CA ILE A 66 6.34 5.36 -14.81
C ILE A 66 7.61 6.19 -15.03
N GLY A 67 8.63 6.01 -14.18
CA GLY A 67 9.89 6.76 -14.28
C GLY A 67 10.66 6.46 -15.57
N SER A 68 10.54 5.25 -16.10
CA SER A 68 11.23 4.84 -17.32
C SER A 68 10.64 5.43 -18.60
N GLY A 69 9.37 5.87 -18.57
CA GLY A 69 8.69 6.45 -19.73
C GLY A 69 9.19 7.83 -20.15
N GLU A 70 9.99 8.52 -19.34
CA GLU A 70 10.53 9.85 -19.64
C GLU A 70 9.44 10.83 -20.16
N LEU A 71 9.78 11.73 -21.10
CA LEU A 71 8.82 12.69 -21.65
C LEU A 71 7.89 12.09 -22.71
N TYR A 72 8.42 11.25 -23.60
CA TYR A 72 7.73 10.77 -24.82
C TYR A 72 7.29 9.31 -24.78
N GLY A 73 7.74 8.55 -23.78
CA GLY A 73 7.50 7.11 -23.68
C GLY A 73 8.47 6.28 -24.51
N LYS A 74 8.34 4.97 -24.37
CA LYS A 74 9.14 3.97 -25.09
C LYS A 74 8.50 3.47 -26.38
N GLY A 75 7.28 3.90 -26.66
CA GLY A 75 6.49 3.44 -27.79
C GLY A 75 5.61 2.23 -27.46
N TYR A 76 4.60 2.02 -28.29
CA TYR A 76 3.59 0.99 -28.07
C TYR A 76 4.19 -0.42 -28.09
N GLY A 77 3.93 -1.20 -27.05
CA GLY A 77 4.42 -2.58 -26.92
C GLY A 77 5.86 -2.72 -26.44
N ASN A 78 6.61 -1.63 -26.29
CA ASN A 78 7.95 -1.65 -25.69
C ASN A 78 7.82 -1.45 -24.17
N LEU A 79 8.14 -2.49 -23.41
CA LEU A 79 8.15 -2.48 -21.95
C LEU A 79 9.53 -2.92 -21.47
N ASP A 80 10.22 -2.04 -20.75
CA ASP A 80 11.52 -2.34 -20.13
C ASP A 80 11.34 -2.82 -18.70
N VAL A 81 10.26 -2.39 -18.04
CA VAL A 81 9.95 -2.79 -16.65
C VAL A 81 8.89 -3.88 -16.64
N TYR A 82 9.30 -5.08 -16.24
CA TYR A 82 8.36 -6.16 -16.02
C TYR A 82 7.49 -5.88 -14.77
N LEU A 83 6.17 -5.86 -14.99
CA LEU A 83 5.17 -5.70 -13.95
C LEU A 83 4.07 -6.78 -14.12
N PRO A 84 3.82 -7.63 -13.12
CA PRO A 84 2.72 -8.59 -13.15
C PRO A 84 1.37 -7.87 -13.16
N GLU A 85 0.39 -8.43 -13.86
CA GLU A 85 -0.98 -7.89 -13.92
C GLU A 85 -1.04 -6.40 -14.33
N ALA A 86 -0.10 -5.97 -15.17
CA ALA A 86 0.02 -4.57 -15.52
C ALA A 86 -1.15 -4.02 -16.34
N HIS A 87 -1.96 -4.88 -16.96
CA HIS A 87 -3.14 -4.47 -17.74
C HIS A 87 -4.41 -4.28 -16.90
N THR A 88 -4.43 -4.73 -15.64
CA THR A 88 -5.60 -4.61 -14.75
C THR A 88 -5.36 -3.52 -13.72
N ASP A 89 -4.61 -3.85 -12.66
CA ASP A 89 -4.50 -3.02 -11.46
C ASP A 89 -3.45 -1.92 -11.63
N PHE A 90 -2.54 -2.07 -12.60
CA PHE A 90 -1.43 -1.13 -12.85
C PHE A 90 -1.39 -0.56 -14.27
N ILE A 91 -2.54 -0.47 -14.94
CA ILE A 91 -2.62 -0.01 -16.34
C ILE A 91 -2.05 1.39 -16.54
N PHE A 92 -2.15 2.26 -15.52
CA PHE A 92 -1.56 3.58 -15.59
C PHE A 92 -0.03 3.56 -15.72
N GLY A 93 0.65 2.62 -15.06
CA GLY A 93 2.11 2.46 -15.16
C GLY A 93 2.53 2.11 -16.58
N ILE A 94 1.78 1.23 -17.25
CA ILE A 94 2.00 0.86 -18.67
C ILE A 94 1.76 2.03 -19.60
N ILE A 95 0.69 2.80 -19.37
CA ILE A 95 0.43 4.02 -20.17
C ILE A 95 1.58 5.01 -20.03
N ALA A 96 2.06 5.23 -18.81
CA ALA A 96 3.17 6.14 -18.55
C ALA A 96 4.48 5.64 -19.18
N GLU A 97 4.76 4.34 -19.15
CA GLU A 97 5.95 3.76 -19.79
C GLU A 97 5.90 3.88 -21.33
N GLN A 98 4.75 3.60 -21.94
CA GLN A 98 4.59 3.60 -23.39
C GLN A 98 4.49 4.99 -24.01
N PHE A 99 3.79 5.92 -23.34
CA PHE A 99 3.46 7.25 -23.87
C PHE A 99 4.12 8.41 -23.08
N GLY A 100 4.90 8.08 -22.05
CA GLY A 100 5.65 9.05 -21.25
C GLY A 100 4.78 10.00 -20.45
N PHE A 101 5.43 11.06 -19.97
CA PHE A 101 4.79 12.14 -19.23
C PHE A 101 3.63 12.78 -20.01
N ILE A 102 3.75 12.93 -21.33
CA ILE A 102 2.71 13.56 -22.16
C ILE A 102 1.44 12.71 -22.15
N GLY A 103 1.54 11.41 -22.45
CA GLY A 103 0.39 10.52 -22.44
C GLY A 103 -0.24 10.39 -21.06
N ALA A 104 0.58 10.24 -20.02
CA ALA A 104 0.11 10.18 -18.64
C ALA A 104 -0.65 11.45 -18.22
N SER A 105 -0.13 12.63 -18.57
CA SER A 105 -0.76 13.93 -18.26
C SER A 105 -2.11 14.10 -18.96
N ILE A 106 -2.23 13.64 -20.21
CA ILE A 106 -3.50 13.66 -20.96
C ILE A 106 -4.53 12.79 -20.23
N VAL A 107 -4.17 11.57 -19.82
CA VAL A 107 -5.08 10.67 -19.10
C VAL A 107 -5.56 11.30 -17.78
N ILE A 108 -4.64 11.83 -16.96
CA ILE A 108 -5.00 12.51 -15.71
C ILE A 108 -5.93 13.71 -15.98
N SER A 109 -5.63 14.50 -17.00
CA SER A 109 -6.46 15.67 -17.37
C SER A 109 -7.88 15.26 -17.79
N LEU A 110 -8.02 14.15 -18.53
CA LEU A 110 -9.32 13.60 -18.91
C LEU A 110 -10.11 13.12 -17.69
N PHE A 111 -9.47 12.41 -16.75
CA PHE A 111 -10.11 12.01 -15.49
C PHE A 111 -10.51 13.23 -14.65
N PHE A 112 -9.66 14.25 -14.58
CA PHE A 112 -9.98 15.50 -13.89
C PHE A 112 -11.20 16.20 -14.50
N LEU A 113 -11.27 16.33 -15.83
CA LEU A 113 -12.42 16.90 -16.53
C LEU A 113 -13.70 16.07 -16.32
N LEU A 114 -13.58 14.75 -16.29
CA LEU A 114 -14.69 13.85 -16.01
C LEU A 114 -15.24 14.08 -14.60
N VAL A 115 -14.36 14.10 -13.58
CA VAL A 115 -14.74 14.34 -12.18
C VAL A 115 -15.28 15.75 -11.98
N TYR A 116 -14.70 16.76 -12.64
CA TYR A 116 -15.18 18.14 -12.56
C TYR A 116 -16.59 18.32 -13.13
N ARG A 117 -16.96 17.52 -14.15
CA ARG A 117 -18.29 17.56 -14.76
C ARG A 117 -19.35 16.83 -13.94
N MET A 118 -18.97 15.77 -13.22
CA MET A 118 -19.88 14.96 -12.39
C MET A 118 -20.40 15.76 -11.20
#